data_AF-A0A921E5N5-F1
#
_entry.id   AF-A0A921E5N5-F1
#
_cell.length_a   1.000
_cell.length_b   1.000
_cell.length_c   1.000
_cell.angle_alpha   90.00
_cell.angle_beta   90.00
_cell.angle_gamma   90.00
#
_symmetry.space_group_name_H-M   'P 1'
#
loop_
_entity.id
_entity.type
_entity.pdbx_description
1 polymer ?
#
loop_
_entity_poly.entity_id
_entity_poly.type
_entity_poly.pdbx_seq_one_letter_code
_entity_poly.pdbx_strand_id
1 'polypeptide(L)'
;MPCLRPTRNVARSAGSAMLAMLIAVSASAEPLPQGTVSVQVDNAKVIRLPEKTQTVVVGNPMIADITLQKNGVVVLTGKSFGSTNLIALDGKGAMLAESTISVQAPQASIITVQRGLDRESYSCTPNCQPSVQLGDATKYFTETSQQAEQRRTMATGNR
;
A
#
# COMPACT_ATOMS: atom_id res chain seq x y z
N MET A 1 -26.48 49.73 70.76
CA MET A 1 -26.74 49.47 69.33
C MET A 1 -27.65 48.25 69.23
N PRO A 2 -28.78 48.38 68.49
CA PRO A 2 -29.90 47.43 68.44
C PRO A 2 -29.54 46.26 67.47
N CYS A 3 -30.30 45.18 67.29
CA CYS A 3 -31.72 44.95 67.42
C CYS A 3 -32.00 43.43 67.48
N LEU A 4 -33.03 43.03 68.23
CA LEU A 4 -33.63 41.69 68.24
C LEU A 4 -34.19 41.29 66.86
N ARG A 5 -34.34 39.96 66.65
CA ARG A 5 -35.54 39.20 66.17
C ARG A 5 -35.12 37.99 65.27
N PRO A 6 -36.03 37.04 64.93
CA PRO A 6 -36.66 36.06 65.81
C PRO A 6 -36.58 34.62 65.22
N THR A 7 -37.07 33.65 65.98
CA THR A 7 -37.28 32.24 65.62
C THR A 7 -38.22 32.02 64.44
N ARG A 8 -37.99 30.97 63.63
CA ARG A 8 -39.06 30.12 63.06
C ARG A 8 -38.54 28.77 62.55
N ASN A 9 -39.06 27.70 63.14
CA ASN A 9 -39.06 26.33 62.63
C ASN A 9 -40.00 26.21 61.42
N VAL A 10 -39.55 25.60 60.32
CA VAL A 10 -40.36 24.89 59.30
C VAL A 10 -39.41 23.86 58.64
N ALA A 11 -39.45 22.60 59.08
CA ALA A 11 -40.18 21.48 58.47
C ALA A 11 -39.52 20.86 57.22
N ARG A 12 -39.38 19.54 57.31
CA ARG A 12 -38.93 18.57 56.29
C ARG A 12 -39.54 18.82 54.91
N SER A 13 -38.73 18.70 53.87
CA SER A 13 -39.15 18.07 52.62
C SER A 13 -37.95 17.45 51.91
N ALA A 14 -38.12 16.17 51.55
CA ALA A 14 -37.23 15.43 50.68
C ALA A 14 -37.22 16.07 49.29
N GLY A 15 -36.02 16.23 48.71
CA GLY A 15 -35.82 16.68 47.35
C GLY A 15 -34.65 15.92 46.75
N SER A 16 -34.96 14.82 46.06
CA SER A 16 -34.03 14.08 45.22
C SER A 16 -33.48 14.99 44.12
N ALA A 17 -32.15 15.12 44.04
CA ALA A 17 -31.47 15.78 42.92
C ALA A 17 -30.10 15.13 42.65
N MET A 18 -30.10 14.15 41.75
CA MET A 18 -29.28 14.12 40.51
C MET A 18 -27.77 14.43 40.61
N LEU A 19 -26.90 13.42 40.42
CA LEU A 19 -25.61 13.48 39.69
C LEU A 19 -24.99 12.06 39.61
N ALA A 20 -25.13 11.34 38.49
CA ALA A 20 -24.18 11.24 37.37
C ALA A 20 -22.97 10.30 37.63
N MET A 21 -22.94 9.16 36.93
CA MET A 21 -21.74 8.63 36.25
C MET A 21 -22.13 7.45 35.35
N LEU A 22 -22.62 7.78 34.14
CA LEU A 22 -22.62 6.83 33.03
C LEU A 22 -21.19 6.81 32.48
N ILE A 23 -20.46 5.73 32.78
CA ILE A 23 -19.15 5.47 32.20
C ILE A 23 -19.40 5.09 30.73
N ALA A 24 -19.26 6.06 29.84
CA ALA A 24 -19.30 5.80 28.40
C ALA A 24 -18.00 5.06 28.02
N VAL A 25 -18.10 3.75 27.80
CA VAL A 25 -16.99 2.95 27.28
C VAL A 25 -16.79 3.36 25.81
N SER A 26 -15.82 4.22 25.56
CA SER A 26 -15.37 4.57 24.21
C SER A 26 -14.69 3.33 23.60
N ALA A 27 -15.41 2.60 22.75
CA ALA A 27 -14.81 1.59 21.90
C ALA A 27 -13.89 2.30 20.88
N SER A 28 -12.59 2.27 21.13
CA SER A 28 -11.57 2.68 20.18
C SER A 28 -11.57 1.68 19.02
N ALA A 29 -12.22 2.05 17.91
CA ALA A 29 -12.03 1.39 16.64
C ALA A 29 -10.58 1.64 16.19
N GLU A 30 -9.75 0.60 16.16
CA GLU A 30 -8.42 0.70 15.55
C GLU A 30 -8.59 1.06 14.07
N PRO A 31 -7.79 2.01 13.54
CA PRO A 31 -7.81 2.33 12.13
C PRO A 31 -7.40 1.07 11.35
N LEU A 32 -8.27 0.60 10.46
CA LEU A 32 -7.88 -0.34 9.42
C LEU A 32 -6.66 0.25 8.70
N PRO A 33 -5.57 -0.53 8.47
CA PRO A 33 -4.38 -0.01 7.83
C PRO A 33 -4.68 0.32 6.37
N GLN A 34 -5.14 1.55 6.12
CA GLN A 34 -5.21 2.17 4.80
C GLN A 34 -3.82 2.69 4.46
N GLY A 35 -2.93 1.76 4.14
CA GLY A 35 -1.54 2.04 3.80
C GLY A 35 -1.33 2.14 2.29
N THR A 36 -0.51 3.10 1.86
CA THR A 36 0.07 3.09 0.52
C THR A 36 1.28 2.17 0.50
N VAL A 37 1.23 1.12 -0.32
CA VAL A 37 2.35 0.21 -0.56
C VAL A 37 3.10 0.67 -1.80
N SER A 38 4.31 1.19 -1.62
CA SER A 38 5.22 1.49 -2.72
C SER A 38 6.07 0.27 -3.10
N VAL A 39 6.14 -0.01 -4.40
CA VAL A 39 6.98 -1.04 -5.05
C VAL A 39 7.61 -0.44 -6.32
N GLN A 40 8.78 -0.93 -6.71
CA GLN A 40 9.43 -0.49 -7.95
C GLN A 40 8.99 -1.37 -9.12
N VAL A 41 9.00 -0.82 -10.35
CA VAL A 41 8.83 -1.61 -11.57
C VAL A 41 9.87 -2.74 -11.59
N ASP A 42 9.45 -3.92 -12.05
CA ASP A 42 10.24 -5.15 -12.13
C ASP A 42 10.77 -5.68 -10.79
N ASN A 43 10.26 -5.16 -9.67
CA ASN A 43 10.63 -5.61 -8.33
C ASN A 43 9.44 -6.23 -7.60
N ALA A 44 9.76 -7.21 -6.76
CA ALA A 44 8.80 -7.84 -5.86
C ALA A 44 8.98 -7.35 -4.42
N LYS A 45 7.87 -7.16 -3.72
CA LYS A 45 7.81 -6.80 -2.31
C LYS A 45 6.91 -7.79 -1.58
N VAL A 46 7.40 -8.31 -0.46
CA VAL A 46 6.60 -9.18 0.40
C VAL A 46 5.79 -8.33 1.36
N ILE A 47 4.48 -8.54 1.39
CA ILE A 47 3.55 -7.88 2.31
C ILE A 47 2.74 -8.95 3.05
N ARG A 48 2.26 -8.61 4.25
CA ARG A 48 1.39 -9.49 5.04
C ARG A 48 -0.03 -8.95 4.99
N LEU A 49 -0.97 -9.81 4.60
CA LEU A 49 -2.39 -9.51 4.64
C LEU A 49 -3.00 -10.02 5.96
N PRO A 50 -4.20 -9.56 6.34
CA PRO A 50 -4.92 -10.07 7.49
C PRO A 50 -5.09 -11.60 7.44
N GLU A 51 -5.03 -12.27 8.59
CA GLU A 51 -5.03 -13.74 8.67
C GLU A 51 -6.28 -14.42 8.08
N LYS A 52 -7.39 -13.69 7.95
CA LYS A 52 -8.65 -14.20 7.40
C LYS A 52 -8.79 -14.02 5.89
N THR A 53 -7.78 -13.48 5.21
CA THR A 53 -7.85 -13.26 3.76
C THR A 53 -7.86 -14.58 3.01
N GLN A 54 -8.89 -14.76 2.18
CA GLN A 54 -8.99 -15.91 1.26
C GLN A 54 -8.89 -15.48 -0.21
N THR A 55 -9.43 -14.29 -0.52
CA THR A 55 -9.45 -13.76 -1.88
C THR A 55 -8.74 -12.42 -1.92
N VAL A 56 -7.89 -12.23 -2.92
CA VAL A 56 -7.21 -10.95 -3.17
C VAL A 56 -7.58 -10.51 -4.58
N VAL A 57 -7.95 -9.23 -4.71
CA VAL A 57 -8.31 -8.62 -5.98
C VAL A 57 -7.38 -7.43 -6.22
N VAL A 58 -6.85 -7.34 -7.43
CA VAL A 58 -6.08 -6.19 -7.91
C VAL A 58 -6.93 -5.40 -8.88
N GLY A 59 -7.02 -4.08 -8.70
CA GLY A 59 -7.78 -3.21 -9.60
C GLY A 59 -7.26 -3.27 -11.04
N ASN A 60 -5.94 -3.18 -11.24
CA ASN A 60 -5.30 -3.28 -12.54
C ASN A 60 -4.07 -4.22 -12.54
N PRO A 61 -4.19 -5.45 -13.09
CA PRO A 61 -3.10 -6.43 -13.13
C PRO A 61 -1.97 -6.07 -14.12
N MET A 62 -2.14 -5.04 -14.95
CA MET A 62 -1.07 -4.51 -15.83
C MET A 62 -0.10 -3.61 -15.05
N ILE A 63 -0.53 -3.00 -13.94
CA ILE A 63 0.29 -2.13 -13.10
C ILE A 63 1.04 -2.96 -12.04
N ALA A 64 0.33 -3.82 -11.33
CA ALA A 64 0.91 -4.68 -10.30
C ALA A 64 0.23 -6.05 -10.30
N ASP A 65 0.95 -7.07 -9.87
CA ASP A 65 0.46 -8.45 -9.79
C ASP A 65 0.80 -9.06 -8.45
N ILE A 66 0.05 -10.09 -8.07
CA ILE A 66 0.08 -10.63 -6.72
C ILE A 66 0.04 -12.14 -6.75
N THR A 67 0.91 -12.76 -5.95
CA THR A 67 0.83 -14.18 -5.65
C THR A 67 0.61 -14.39 -4.17
N LEU A 68 -0.51 -15.01 -3.81
CA LEU A 68 -0.81 -15.40 -2.44
C LEU A 68 0.03 -16.63 -2.06
N GLN A 69 0.80 -16.49 -1.00
CA GLN A 69 1.54 -17.58 -0.37
C GLN A 69 0.77 -18.10 0.84
N LYS A 70 1.23 -19.22 1.39
CA LYS A 70 0.66 -19.79 2.61
C LYS A 70 0.78 -18.79 3.77
N ASN A 71 -0.17 -18.85 4.70
CA ASN A 71 -0.20 -18.06 5.95
C ASN A 71 -0.38 -16.54 5.77
N GLY A 72 -1.14 -16.11 4.74
CA GLY A 72 -1.46 -14.68 4.55
C GLY A 72 -0.28 -13.83 4.09
N VAL A 73 0.83 -14.45 3.69
CA VAL A 73 1.97 -13.78 3.07
C VAL A 73 1.68 -13.59 1.59
N VAL A 74 2.01 -12.42 1.06
CA VAL A 74 1.75 -12.07 -0.31
C VAL A 74 2.99 -11.51 -0.97
N VAL A 75 3.28 -11.98 -2.18
CA VAL A 75 4.33 -11.42 -3.03
C VAL A 75 3.66 -10.47 -4.02
N LEU A 76 3.90 -9.17 -3.85
CA LEU A 76 3.44 -8.10 -4.74
C LEU A 76 4.56 -7.78 -5.73
N THR A 77 4.28 -7.83 -7.03
CA THR A 77 5.23 -7.52 -8.10
C THR A 77 4.77 -6.29 -8.88
N GLY A 78 5.62 -5.27 -8.99
CA GLY A 78 5.36 -4.11 -9.86
C GLY A 78 5.64 -4.46 -11.31
N LYS A 79 4.65 -4.28 -12.20
CA LYS A 79 4.76 -4.58 -13.65
C LYS A 79 4.91 -3.32 -14.50
N SER A 80 4.17 -2.26 -14.17
CA SER A 80 4.18 -1.00 -14.92
C SER A 80 3.95 0.17 -13.99
N PHE A 81 4.38 1.35 -14.44
CA PHE A 81 4.18 2.59 -13.71
C PHE A 81 2.71 2.90 -13.49
N GLY A 82 2.39 3.39 -12.30
CA GLY A 82 1.05 3.88 -11.99
C GLY A 82 0.64 3.65 -10.54
N SER A 83 -0.64 3.86 -10.30
CA SER A 83 -1.28 3.58 -9.02
C SER A 83 -2.47 2.67 -9.25
N THR A 84 -2.58 1.63 -8.43
CA THR A 84 -3.75 0.74 -8.41
C THR A 84 -4.11 0.41 -6.96
N ASN A 85 -5.12 -0.41 -6.73
CA ASN A 85 -5.54 -0.83 -5.39
C ASN A 85 -5.53 -2.36 -5.27
N LEU A 86 -5.35 -2.80 -4.04
CA LEU A 86 -5.42 -4.18 -3.60
C LEU A 86 -6.57 -4.28 -2.60
N ILE A 87 -7.50 -5.20 -2.87
CA ILE A 87 -8.64 -5.48 -2.00
C ILE A 87 -8.49 -6.91 -1.48
N ALA A 88 -8.52 -7.06 -0.16
CA ALA A 88 -8.48 -8.35 0.50
C ALA A 88 -9.86 -8.69 1.08
N LEU A 89 -10.39 -9.86 0.72
CA LEU A 89 -11.70 -10.36 1.14
C LEU A 89 -11.56 -11.63 1.98
N ASP A 90 -12.51 -11.84 2.89
CA ASP A 90 -12.66 -13.09 3.63
C ASP A 90 -13.41 -14.16 2.81
N GLY A 91 -13.55 -15.37 3.38
CA GLY A 91 -14.28 -16.48 2.73
C GLY A 91 -15.79 -16.28 2.57
N LYS A 92 -16.36 -15.21 3.16
CA LYS A 92 -17.76 -14.82 3.00
C LYS A 92 -17.92 -13.66 2.01
N GLY A 93 -16.82 -13.17 1.43
CA GLY A 93 -16.79 -12.02 0.53
C GLY A 93 -16.82 -10.67 1.25
N ALA A 94 -16.66 -10.63 2.57
CA ALA A 94 -16.56 -9.37 3.31
C ALA A 94 -15.17 -8.75 3.11
N MET A 95 -15.13 -7.44 2.92
CA MET A 95 -13.88 -6.69 2.76
C MET A 95 -13.14 -6.59 4.10
N LEU A 96 -11.92 -7.10 4.12
CA LEU A 96 -11.04 -7.07 5.29
C LEU A 96 -10.09 -5.89 5.27
N ALA A 97 -9.56 -5.55 4.09
CA ALA A 97 -8.63 -4.44 3.93
C ALA A 97 -8.64 -3.94 2.48
N GLU A 98 -8.32 -2.66 2.33
CA GLU A 98 -8.00 -2.03 1.05
C GLU A 98 -6.67 -1.29 1.19
N SER A 99 -5.80 -1.41 0.19
CA SER A 99 -4.49 -0.74 0.16
C SER A 99 -4.22 -0.18 -1.22
N THR A 100 -3.65 1.02 -1.29
CA THR A 100 -3.21 1.62 -2.55
C THR A 100 -1.80 1.13 -2.88
N ILE A 101 -1.60 0.60 -4.07
CA ILE A 101 -0.30 0.23 -4.61
C ILE A 101 0.20 1.36 -5.50
N SER A 102 1.38 1.87 -5.20
CA SER A 102 2.10 2.84 -6.04
C SER A 102 3.32 2.16 -6.65
N VAL A 103 3.37 2.07 -7.98
CA VAL A 103 4.49 1.48 -8.71
C VAL A 103 5.36 2.59 -9.29
N GLN A 104 6.61 2.63 -8.84
CA GLN A 104 7.55 3.71 -9.12
C GLN A 104 8.77 3.23 -9.90
N ALA A 105 9.54 4.16 -10.44
CA ALA A 105 10.80 3.83 -11.09
C ALA A 105 11.75 3.14 -10.10
N PRO A 106 12.58 2.19 -10.56
CA PRO A 106 13.68 1.71 -9.76
C PRO A 106 14.53 2.89 -9.28
N GLN A 107 14.83 2.96 -7.98
CA GLN A 107 15.73 3.99 -7.42
C GLN A 107 17.21 3.68 -7.70
N ALA A 108 17.50 2.72 -8.60
CA ALA A 108 18.85 2.54 -9.10
C ALA A 108 19.36 3.84 -9.73
N SER A 109 20.68 4.00 -9.82
CA SER A 109 21.35 5.10 -10.53
C SER A 109 21.09 5.01 -12.04
N ILE A 110 19.81 5.12 -12.40
CA ILE A 110 19.33 5.14 -13.77
C ILE A 110 19.53 6.54 -14.29
N ILE A 111 20.31 6.64 -15.35
CA ILE A 111 20.48 7.85 -16.12
C ILE A 111 19.64 7.70 -17.38
N THR A 112 18.81 8.70 -17.64
CA THR A 112 18.07 8.79 -18.89
C THR A 112 18.80 9.75 -19.83
N VAL A 113 19.18 9.25 -21.00
CA VAL A 113 19.76 10.05 -22.08
C VAL A 113 18.65 10.36 -23.08
N GLN A 114 18.42 11.65 -23.32
CA GLN A 114 17.44 12.12 -24.30
C GLN A 114 18.15 12.66 -25.55
N ARG A 115 17.84 12.10 -26.72
CA ARG A 115 18.38 12.47 -28.04
C ARG A 115 17.22 12.81 -28.97
N GLY A 116 16.75 14.06 -28.91
CA GLY A 116 15.56 14.46 -29.64
C GLY A 116 14.31 13.77 -29.08
N LEU A 117 13.65 12.94 -29.89
CA LEU A 117 12.49 12.14 -29.46
C LEU A 117 12.91 10.77 -28.90
N ASP A 118 14.17 10.38 -29.06
CA ASP A 118 14.66 9.09 -28.61
C ASP A 118 15.15 9.16 -27.16
N ARG A 119 14.53 8.34 -26.31
CA ARG A 119 14.89 8.19 -24.90
C ARG A 119 15.60 6.87 -24.67
N GLU A 120 16.73 6.89 -23.96
CA GLU A 120 17.46 5.68 -23.59
C GLU A 120 17.78 5.70 -22.10
N SER A 121 17.54 4.58 -21.41
CA SER A 121 17.82 4.45 -19.99
C SER A 121 19.02 3.53 -19.72
N TYR A 122 19.90 3.95 -18.80
CA TYR A 122 21.15 3.25 -18.46
C TYR A 122 21.30 3.13 -16.95
N SER A 123 21.80 1.99 -16.46
CA SER A 123 22.21 1.83 -15.06
C SER A 123 23.73 1.97 -14.94
N CYS A 124 24.21 2.97 -14.19
CA CYS A 124 25.62 3.32 -14.15
C CYS A 124 26.25 3.08 -12.78
N THR A 125 26.91 1.93 -12.60
CA THR A 125 27.68 1.62 -11.39
C THR A 125 28.72 0.50 -11.64
N PRO A 126 30.04 0.78 -11.81
CA PRO A 126 30.69 2.06 -12.13
C PRO A 126 30.62 2.43 -13.62
N ASN A 127 30.38 1.45 -14.50
CA ASN A 127 30.18 1.64 -15.93
C ASN A 127 28.68 1.62 -16.25
N CYS A 128 28.26 2.35 -17.27
CA CYS A 128 26.88 2.37 -17.73
C CYS A 128 26.55 1.10 -18.52
N GLN A 129 25.51 0.39 -18.09
CA GLN A 129 24.93 -0.75 -18.80
C GLN A 129 23.52 -0.40 -19.27
N PRO A 130 23.09 -0.88 -20.45
CA PRO A 130 21.73 -0.69 -20.91
C PRO A 130 20.70 -1.17 -19.88
N SER A 131 19.74 -0.33 -19.55
CA SER A 131 18.64 -0.66 -18.64
C SER A 131 17.33 -0.20 -19.27
N VAL A 132 16.80 -1.04 -20.15
CA VAL A 132 15.55 -0.76 -20.89
C VAL A 132 14.42 -0.43 -19.92
N GLN A 133 13.76 0.71 -20.13
CA GLN A 133 12.57 1.10 -19.39
C GLN A 133 11.38 1.37 -20.30
N LEU A 134 10.17 1.27 -19.73
CA LEU A 134 8.94 1.65 -20.41
C LEU A 134 9.00 3.14 -20.79
N GLY A 135 8.80 3.43 -22.07
CA GLY A 135 8.91 4.78 -22.63
C GLY A 135 10.28 5.13 -23.21
N ASP A 136 11.23 4.19 -23.21
CA ASP A 136 12.44 4.32 -24.02
C ASP A 136 12.12 4.14 -25.53
N ALA A 137 13.01 4.64 -26.38
CA ALA A 137 12.87 4.58 -27.83
C ALA A 137 12.67 3.13 -28.31
N THR A 138 11.68 2.93 -29.19
CA THR A 138 11.27 1.60 -29.67
C THR A 138 12.44 0.78 -30.19
N LYS A 139 13.38 1.41 -30.92
CA LYS A 139 14.58 0.76 -31.45
C LYS A 139 15.47 0.24 -30.31
N TYR A 140 15.83 1.10 -29.36
CA TYR A 140 16.66 0.74 -28.19
C TYR A 140 16.01 -0.35 -27.34
N PHE A 141 14.71 -0.22 -27.08
CA PHE A 141 13.92 -1.22 -26.35
C PHE A 141 13.97 -2.59 -27.04
N THR A 142 13.73 -2.61 -28.36
CA THR A 142 13.66 -3.85 -29.14
C THR A 142 15.02 -4.53 -29.25
N GLU A 143 16.07 -3.80 -29.62
CA GLU A 143 17.42 -4.35 -29.79
C GLU A 143 17.97 -4.93 -28.49
N THR A 144 17.85 -4.19 -27.39
CA THR A 144 18.37 -4.63 -26.08
C THR A 144 17.55 -5.82 -25.54
N SER A 145 16.22 -5.83 -25.73
CA SER A 145 15.37 -6.96 -25.35
C SER A 145 15.69 -8.23 -26.16
N GLN A 146 15.98 -8.10 -27.45
CA GLN A 146 16.40 -9.22 -28.30
C GLN A 146 17.75 -9.78 -27.87
N GLN A 147 18.73 -8.93 -27.54
CA GLN A 147 20.02 -9.39 -27.00
C GLN A 147 19.83 -10.18 -25.69
N ALA A 148 18.96 -9.71 -24.80
CA ALA A 148 18.64 -10.40 -23.56
C ALA A 148 17.96 -11.77 -23.81
N GLU A 149 17.03 -11.85 -24.77
CA GLU A 149 16.37 -13.11 -25.15
C GLU A 149 17.34 -14.10 -25.80
N GLN A 150 18.21 -13.65 -26.70
CA GLN A 150 19.25 -14.49 -27.30
C GLN A 150 20.16 -15.07 -26.23
N ARG A 151 20.61 -14.24 -25.27
CA ARG A 151 21.41 -14.71 -24.14
C ARG A 151 20.65 -15.71 -23.27
N ARG A 152 19.35 -15.46 -23.01
CA ARG A 152 18.48 -16.39 -22.26
C ARG A 152 18.38 -17.74 -22.98
N THR A 153 18.11 -17.73 -24.28
CA THR A 153 18.04 -18.94 -25.11
C THR A 153 19.36 -19.71 -25.12
N MET A 154 20.51 -19.04 -25.22
CA MET A 154 21.83 -19.69 -25.12
C MET A 154 22.05 -20.34 -23.74
N ALA A 155 21.51 -19.73 -22.68
CA ALA A 155 21.64 -20.26 -21.33
C ALA A 155 20.70 -21.44 -21.04
N THR A 156 19.54 -21.52 -21.71
CA THR A 156 18.54 -22.59 -21.50
C THR A 156 18.60 -23.70 -22.54
N GLY A 157 19.23 -23.48 -23.70
CA GLY A 157 19.28 -24.40 -24.85
C GLY A 157 20.12 -25.67 -24.68
N ASN A 158 20.46 -26.07 -23.45
CA ASN A 158 21.25 -27.26 -23.14
C ASN A 158 20.57 -28.19 -22.11
N ARG A 159 19.23 -28.22 -22.09
CA ARG A 159 18.43 -29.20 -21.34
C ARG A 159 17.45 -29.92 -22.25
#